data_AF-A0A2R7UPU7-F1
#
_entry.id   AF-A0A2R7UPU7-F1
#
_cell.length_a   1.000
_cell.length_b   1.000
_cell.length_c   1.000
_cell.angle_alpha   90.00
_cell.angle_beta   90.00
_cell.angle_gamma   90.00
#
_symmetry.space_group_name_H-M   'P 1'
#
loop_
_entity.id
_entity.type
_entity.pdbx_description
1 polymer ?
#
loop_
_entity_poly.entity_id
_entity_poly.type
_entity_poly.pdbx_seq_one_letter_code
_entity_poly.pdbx_strand_id
1 'polypeptide(L)'
;MTDLIEVRVSNLVGAPLDWAVAMAEGFESDPERLTNVWLNEEDPTSISIRGVEMGYGFRPSSNWEHGGQLIDKHSGTAQHIPGLPAHLGYAGGPAGAGVWCYGPTALIAFCRGLVNHKLGDSIQVPKELMP
;
A
#
# COMPACT_ATOMS: atom_id res chain seq x y z
N MET A 1 -22.26 -5.28 4.96
CA MET A 1 -21.31 -6.40 4.86
C MET A 1 -20.45 -6.12 3.65
N THR A 2 -19.24 -5.63 3.88
CA THR A 2 -18.27 -5.43 2.81
C THR A 2 -17.62 -6.79 2.55
N ASP A 3 -17.67 -7.28 1.31
CA ASP A 3 -17.00 -8.52 0.96
C ASP A 3 -15.49 -8.27 0.84
N LEU A 4 -14.69 -9.18 1.41
CA LEU A 4 -13.25 -9.24 1.14
C LEU A 4 -12.99 -10.14 -0.06
N ILE A 5 -12.02 -9.79 -0.89
CA ILE A 5 -11.53 -10.63 -1.98
C ILE A 5 -10.03 -10.85 -1.86
N GLU A 6 -9.57 -12.04 -2.28
CA GLU A 6 -8.15 -12.34 -2.36
C GLU A 6 -7.53 -11.68 -3.59
N VAL A 7 -6.44 -10.94 -3.39
CA VAL A 7 -5.71 -10.25 -4.46
C VAL A 7 -4.21 -10.44 -4.27
N ARG A 8 -3.49 -10.72 -5.36
CA ARG A 8 -2.02 -10.70 -5.36
C ARG A 8 -1.49 -9.30 -5.13
N VAL A 9 -0.50 -9.15 -4.27
CA VAL A 9 0.12 -7.87 -3.93
C VAL A 9 0.72 -7.18 -5.16
N SER A 10 1.26 -7.94 -6.12
CA SER A 10 1.78 -7.41 -7.38
C SER A 10 0.71 -6.71 -8.25
N ASN A 11 -0.57 -6.99 -8.03
CA ASN A 11 -1.68 -6.38 -8.75
C ASN A 11 -2.26 -5.15 -8.02
N LEU A 12 -1.91 -4.94 -6.75
CA LEU A 12 -2.45 -3.82 -5.98
C LEU A 12 -1.88 -2.49 -6.47
N VAL A 13 -2.77 -1.51 -6.64
CA VAL A 13 -2.47 -0.11 -6.98
C VAL A 13 -3.51 0.80 -6.33
N GLY A 14 -3.18 2.06 -6.08
CA GLY A 14 -4.12 3.04 -5.55
C GLY A 14 -4.69 2.65 -4.17
N ALA A 15 -5.97 2.91 -3.94
CA ALA A 15 -6.62 2.70 -2.64
C ALA A 15 -6.50 1.26 -2.08
N PRO A 16 -6.63 0.18 -2.88
CA PRO A 16 -6.31 -1.19 -2.43
C PRO A 16 -4.90 -1.35 -1.87
N LEU A 17 -3.89 -0.75 -2.52
CA LEU A 17 -2.51 -0.81 -2.07
C LEU A 17 -2.29 0.03 -0.82
N ASP A 18 -2.88 1.23 -0.77
CA ASP A 18 -2.79 2.12 0.39
C ASP A 18 -3.42 1.50 1.64
N TRP A 19 -4.56 0.82 1.48
CA TRP A 19 -5.21 0.06 2.55
C TRP A 19 -4.33 -1.11 3.02
N ALA A 20 -3.76 -1.85 2.08
CA ALA A 20 -2.86 -2.96 2.41
C ALA A 20 -1.62 -2.48 3.18
N VAL A 21 -1.08 -1.32 2.83
CA VAL A 21 0.03 -0.70 3.58
C VAL A 21 -0.41 -0.32 4.99
N ALA A 22 -1.61 0.25 5.16
CA ALA A 22 -2.12 0.56 6.50
C ALA A 22 -2.21 -0.70 7.37
N MET A 23 -2.74 -1.81 6.84
CA MET A 23 -2.78 -3.09 7.56
C MET A 23 -1.37 -3.60 7.88
N ALA A 24 -0.43 -3.49 6.95
CA ALA A 24 0.97 -3.85 7.18
C ALA A 24 1.63 -2.95 8.26
N GLU A 25 1.17 -1.71 8.41
CA GLU A 25 1.62 -0.78 9.45
C GLU A 25 0.94 -1.00 10.81
N GLY A 26 0.02 -1.97 10.91
CA GLY A 26 -0.66 -2.32 12.15
C GLY A 26 -1.91 -1.47 12.43
N PHE A 27 -2.44 -0.76 11.42
CA PHE A 27 -3.74 -0.13 11.53
C PHE A 27 -4.83 -1.20 11.57
N GLU A 28 -5.95 -0.86 12.21
CA GLU A 28 -7.13 -1.71 12.24
C GLU A 28 -8.19 -1.20 11.26
N SER A 29 -9.01 -2.11 10.73
CA SER A 29 -10.13 -1.71 9.88
C SER A 29 -11.29 -1.22 10.74
N ASP A 30 -11.91 -0.11 10.35
CA ASP A 30 -13.15 0.37 10.98
C ASP A 30 -14.26 -0.67 10.74
N PRO A 31 -14.83 -1.27 11.80
CA PRO A 31 -15.81 -2.35 11.66
C PRO A 31 -17.12 -1.91 11.00
N GLU A 32 -17.43 -0.61 11.03
CA GLU A 32 -18.63 -0.04 10.40
C GLU A 32 -18.35 0.44 8.97
N ARG A 33 -17.10 0.85 8.68
CA ARG A 33 -16.68 1.34 7.36
C ARG A 33 -15.30 0.80 6.99
N LEU A 34 -15.23 -0.37 6.35
CA LEU A 34 -13.95 -1.00 5.96
C LEU A 34 -13.05 -0.19 4.99
N THR A 35 -13.53 0.95 4.47
CA THR A 35 -12.72 1.92 3.70
C THR A 35 -12.00 2.96 4.59
N ASN A 36 -12.30 2.97 5.89
CA ASN A 36 -11.55 3.69 6.91
C ASN A 36 -10.69 2.71 7.70
N VAL A 37 -9.52 3.18 8.12
CA VAL A 37 -8.59 2.46 8.97
C VAL A 37 -8.24 3.33 10.16
N TRP A 38 -7.96 2.72 11.29
CA TRP A 38 -7.70 3.38 12.56
C TRP A 38 -6.25 3.14 12.96
N LEU A 39 -5.49 4.21 13.24
CA LEU A 39 -4.13 4.07 13.79
C LEU A 39 -4.19 3.52 15.23
N ASN A 40 -5.24 3.93 15.95
CA ASN A 40 -5.68 3.46 17.26
C ASN A 40 -7.20 3.68 17.35
N GLU A 41 -7.86 3.19 18.40
CA GLU A 41 -9.33 3.26 18.57
C GLU A 41 -9.95 4.66 18.40
N GLU A 42 -9.17 5.75 18.46
CA GLU A 42 -9.65 7.13 18.44
C GLU A 42 -9.21 7.96 17.21
N ASP A 43 -8.29 7.46 16.37
CA ASP A 43 -7.69 8.22 15.27
C ASP A 43 -8.06 7.65 13.88
N PRO A 44 -9.21 8.06 13.31
CA PRO A 44 -9.68 7.56 12.03
C PRO A 44 -8.93 8.18 10.85
N THR A 45 -8.39 7.31 10.00
CA THR A 45 -7.74 7.65 8.74
C THR A 45 -8.52 7.05 7.58
N SER A 46 -8.97 7.86 6.63
CA SER A 46 -9.69 7.35 5.46
C SER A 46 -8.75 6.81 4.38
N ILE A 47 -9.07 5.65 3.81
CA ILE A 47 -8.47 5.10 2.60
C ILE A 47 -9.52 5.12 1.49
N SER A 48 -9.68 6.29 0.86
CA SER A 48 -10.78 6.52 -0.06
C SER A 48 -10.38 6.32 -1.53
N ILE A 49 -11.17 5.53 -2.26
CA ILE A 49 -11.11 5.40 -3.73
C ILE A 49 -11.29 6.76 -4.40
N ARG A 50 -12.11 7.63 -3.80
CA ARG A 50 -12.40 8.99 -4.27
C ARG A 50 -11.50 10.05 -3.65
N GLY A 51 -10.95 9.79 -2.46
CA GLY A 51 -10.11 10.72 -1.71
C GLY A 51 -8.76 10.94 -2.36
N VAL A 52 -8.31 9.96 -3.16
CA VAL A 52 -7.16 10.14 -4.06
C VAL A 52 -7.37 11.35 -4.99
N GLU A 53 -8.55 11.47 -5.60
CA GLU A 53 -8.88 12.60 -6.49
C GLU A 53 -9.08 13.91 -5.73
N MET A 54 -9.53 13.83 -4.48
CA MET A 54 -9.83 14.99 -3.63
C MET A 54 -8.67 15.41 -2.71
N GLY A 55 -7.52 14.74 -2.77
CA GLY A 55 -6.32 15.12 -2.03
C GLY A 55 -6.28 14.71 -0.54
N TYR A 56 -7.20 13.88 -0.04
CA TYR A 56 -7.26 13.49 1.37
C TYR A 56 -7.03 11.98 1.59
N GLY A 57 -6.71 11.60 2.83
CA GLY A 57 -6.53 10.22 3.27
C GLY A 57 -5.08 9.73 3.24
N PHE A 58 -4.85 8.53 3.81
CA PHE A 58 -3.52 7.91 3.82
C PHE A 58 -3.24 7.24 2.48
N ARG A 59 -2.20 7.73 1.82
CA ARG A 59 -1.91 7.48 0.39
C ARG A 59 -0.43 7.19 0.12
N PRO A 60 0.20 6.24 0.82
CA PRO A 60 1.63 6.00 0.72
C PRO A 60 2.11 5.60 -0.67
N SER A 61 1.24 5.02 -1.52
CA SER A 61 1.60 4.63 -2.89
C SER A 61 1.70 5.81 -3.87
N SER A 62 1.18 6.99 -3.52
CA SER A 62 1.10 8.15 -4.42
C SER A 62 1.49 9.49 -3.79
N ASN A 63 1.59 9.60 -2.47
CA ASN A 63 2.01 10.80 -1.75
C ASN A 63 3.37 10.56 -1.06
N TRP A 64 4.39 11.34 -1.44
CA TRP A 64 5.73 11.27 -0.86
C TRP A 64 5.80 11.65 0.62
N GLU A 65 4.93 12.55 1.09
CA GLU A 65 4.89 12.90 2.51
C GLU A 65 4.51 11.70 3.38
N HIS A 66 3.74 10.75 2.84
CA HIS A 66 3.37 9.50 3.51
C HIS A 66 4.38 8.38 3.21
N GLY A 67 4.61 8.10 1.92
CA GLY A 67 5.43 6.97 1.49
C GLY A 67 6.92 7.15 1.80
N GLY A 68 7.45 8.37 1.73
CA GLY A 68 8.84 8.66 2.07
C GLY A 68 9.16 8.38 3.54
N GLN A 69 8.27 8.77 4.45
CA GLN A 69 8.43 8.47 5.88
C GLN A 69 8.43 6.97 6.15
N LEU A 70 7.61 6.19 5.42
CA LEU A 70 7.62 4.73 5.54
C LEU A 70 8.92 4.10 5.04
N ILE A 71 9.52 4.64 3.97
CA ILE A 71 10.83 4.19 3.48
C ILE A 71 11.87 4.34 4.60
N ASP A 72 11.96 5.52 5.22
CA ASP A 72 12.90 5.74 6.32
C ASP A 72 12.59 4.85 7.53
N LYS A 73 11.31 4.80 7.94
CA LYS A 73 10.84 3.99 9.08
C LYS A 73 11.24 2.52 8.96
N HIS A 74 11.20 1.97 7.75
CA HIS A 74 11.52 0.56 7.49
C HIS A 74 12.92 0.35 6.92
N SER A 75 13.80 1.36 6.98
CA SER A 75 15.16 1.32 6.41
C SER A 75 15.17 0.81 4.96
N GLY A 76 14.12 1.20 4.23
CA GLY A 76 13.78 0.69 2.92
C GLY A 76 14.53 1.35 1.79
N THR A 77 14.31 0.84 0.58
CA THR A 77 14.80 1.45 -0.64
C THR A 77 13.85 1.24 -1.81
N ALA A 78 13.93 2.13 -2.79
CA ALA A 78 13.31 1.98 -4.08
C ALA A 78 14.26 2.52 -5.16
N GLN A 79 14.49 1.72 -6.19
CA GLN A 79 15.44 2.02 -7.26
C GLN A 79 14.77 1.89 -8.63
N HIS A 80 15.06 2.83 -9.52
CA HIS A 80 14.71 2.71 -10.92
C HIS A 80 15.62 1.69 -11.63
N ILE A 81 15.01 0.74 -12.35
CA ILE A 81 15.71 -0.32 -13.06
C ILE A 81 15.67 -0.04 -14.57
N PRO A 82 16.78 0.38 -15.19
CA PRO A 82 16.80 0.69 -16.61
C PRO A 82 16.56 -0.55 -17.47
N GLY A 83 15.85 -0.37 -18.59
CA GLY A 83 15.57 -1.45 -19.53
C GLY A 83 14.33 -2.31 -19.20
N LEU A 84 13.67 -2.08 -18.06
CA LEU A 84 12.38 -2.70 -17.77
C LEU A 84 11.21 -1.95 -18.42
N PRO A 85 10.10 -2.64 -18.71
CA PRO A 85 8.87 -1.98 -19.12
C PRO A 85 8.40 -0.95 -18.09
N ALA A 86 7.77 0.14 -18.54
CA ALA A 86 7.37 1.26 -17.67
C ALA A 86 6.54 0.85 -16.44
N HIS A 87 5.72 -0.21 -16.54
CA HIS A 87 4.90 -0.71 -15.43
C HIS A 87 5.69 -1.49 -14.34
N LEU A 88 6.97 -1.80 -14.60
CA LEU A 88 7.90 -2.49 -13.70
C LEU A 88 9.20 -1.68 -13.50
N GLY A 89 9.22 -0.40 -13.90
CA GLY A 89 10.44 0.40 -13.97
C GLY A 89 11.14 0.65 -12.63
N TYR A 90 10.50 0.31 -11.51
CA TYR A 90 11.09 0.41 -10.17
C TYR A 90 11.02 -0.92 -9.44
N ALA A 91 12.01 -1.18 -8.59
CA ALA A 91 12.02 -2.25 -7.60
C ALA A 91 12.24 -1.66 -6.20
N GLY A 92 11.56 -2.18 -5.18
CA GLY A 92 11.71 -1.69 -3.82
C GLY A 92 11.11 -2.58 -2.74
N GLY A 93 11.43 -2.23 -1.49
CA GLY A 93 10.95 -2.92 -0.29
C GLY A 93 11.67 -2.47 0.98
N PRO A 94 11.21 -2.92 2.16
CA PRO A 94 11.83 -2.63 3.45
C PRO A 94 13.15 -3.38 3.65
N ALA A 95 13.96 -2.96 4.62
CA ALA A 95 15.14 -3.74 5.03
C ALA A 95 14.73 -5.15 5.47
N GLY A 96 15.54 -6.15 5.10
CA GLY A 96 15.26 -7.54 5.43
C GLY A 96 14.21 -8.22 4.54
N ALA A 97 13.61 -7.51 3.58
CA ALA A 97 12.75 -8.13 2.58
C ALA A 97 13.56 -9.14 1.74
N GLY A 98 13.17 -10.42 1.78
CA GLY A 98 13.79 -11.48 0.98
C GLY A 98 13.45 -11.39 -0.52
N VAL A 99 12.43 -10.62 -0.88
CA VAL A 99 11.99 -10.39 -2.27
C VAL A 99 11.66 -8.91 -2.45
N TRP A 100 12.18 -8.30 -3.51
CA TRP A 100 11.81 -6.95 -3.91
C TRP A 100 10.63 -6.99 -4.87
N CYS A 101 9.68 -6.09 -4.67
CA CYS A 101 8.52 -5.97 -5.54
C CYS A 101 8.73 -4.87 -6.58
N TYR A 102 8.11 -5.07 -7.75
CA TYR A 102 8.17 -4.12 -8.85
C TYR A 102 6.94 -3.21 -8.92
N GLY A 103 7.13 -2.04 -9.51
CA GLY A 103 6.03 -1.12 -9.79
C GLY A 103 6.38 -0.04 -10.80
N PRO A 104 5.37 0.70 -11.29
CA PRO A 104 5.56 1.82 -12.20
C PRO A 104 6.22 3.05 -11.55
N THR A 105 6.19 3.13 -10.22
CA THR A 105 6.80 4.22 -9.44
C THR A 105 7.56 3.66 -8.25
N ALA A 106 8.50 4.45 -7.72
CA ALA A 106 9.26 4.10 -6.52
C ALA A 106 8.35 3.76 -5.32
N LEU A 107 7.33 4.59 -5.09
CA LEU A 107 6.38 4.40 -3.98
C LEU A 107 5.53 3.14 -4.15
N ILE A 108 5.03 2.85 -5.36
CA ILE A 108 4.26 1.62 -5.60
C ILE A 108 5.14 0.39 -5.41
N ALA A 109 6.37 0.41 -5.92
CA ALA A 109 7.32 -0.69 -5.76
C ALA A 109 7.62 -0.95 -4.27
N PHE A 110 7.97 0.11 -3.52
CA PHE A 110 8.22 0.02 -2.09
C PHE A 110 7.00 -0.46 -1.30
N CYS A 111 5.82 0.13 -1.52
CA CYS A 111 4.59 -0.23 -0.82
C CYS A 111 4.22 -1.71 -1.04
N ARG A 112 4.32 -2.20 -2.28
CA ARG A 112 4.14 -3.63 -2.57
C ARG A 112 5.16 -4.49 -1.84
N GLY A 113 6.42 -4.06 -1.81
CA GLY A 113 7.49 -4.75 -1.08
C GLY A 113 7.21 -4.83 0.42
N LEU A 114 6.73 -3.74 1.02
CA LEU A 114 6.36 -3.67 2.44
C LEU A 114 5.20 -4.61 2.77
N VAL A 115 4.12 -4.56 1.97
CA VAL A 115 2.97 -5.45 2.12
C VAL A 115 3.41 -6.91 1.95
N ASN A 116 4.19 -7.22 0.92
CA ASN A 116 4.67 -8.57 0.68
C ASN A 116 5.50 -9.10 1.85
N HIS A 117 6.42 -8.28 2.37
CA HIS A 117 7.29 -8.65 3.47
C HIS A 117 6.53 -8.96 4.76
N LYS A 118 5.46 -8.21 5.05
CA LYS A 118 4.73 -8.34 6.31
C LYS A 118 3.51 -9.26 6.24
N LEU A 119 2.81 -9.28 5.11
CA LEU A 119 1.50 -9.94 4.96
C LEU A 119 1.50 -11.08 3.93
N GLY A 120 2.55 -11.24 3.12
CA GLY A 120 2.65 -12.28 2.10
C GLY A 120 2.29 -11.80 0.69
N ASP A 121 2.35 -12.69 -0.30
CA ASP A 121 2.20 -12.37 -1.73
C ASP A 121 0.75 -12.22 -2.20
N SER A 122 -0.20 -12.67 -1.40
CA SER A 122 -1.65 -12.54 -1.61
C SER A 122 -2.33 -12.15 -0.30
N ILE A 123 -3.27 -11.22 -0.36
CA ILE A 123 -3.98 -10.70 0.83
C ILE A 123 -5.47 -10.54 0.56
N GLN A 124 -6.26 -10.47 1.63
CA GLN A 124 -7.69 -10.13 1.57
C GLN A 124 -7.85 -8.61 1.56
N VAL A 125 -8.58 -8.06 0.58
CA VAL A 125 -8.83 -6.62 0.43
C VAL A 125 -10.33 -6.35 0.32
N PRO A 126 -10.87 -5.27 0.90
CA PRO A 126 -12.25 -4.86 0.67
C PRO A 126 -12.55 -4.71 -0.82
N LYS A 127 -13.54 -5.47 -1.30
CA LYS A 127 -13.98 -5.46 -2.70
C LYS A 127 -14.35 -4.07 -3.19
N GLU A 128 -14.90 -3.24 -2.31
CA GLU A 128 -15.27 -1.87 -2.63
C GLU A 128 -14.08 -1.01 -3.05
N LEU A 129 -12.87 -1.29 -2.53
CA LEU A 129 -11.67 -0.56 -2.91
C LEU A 129 -11.17 -0.89 -4.31
N MET A 130 -11.63 -2.01 -4.88
CA MET A 130 -11.21 -2.45 -6.20
C MET A 130 -11.93 -1.64 -7.28
N PRO A 131 -11.24 -1.30 -8.40
CA PRO A 131 -11.86 -0.65 -9.55
C PRO A 131 -13.03 -1.45 -10.15
#